data_AF-T0ZEG2-F1
#
_entry.id   AF-T0ZEG2-F1
#
_cell.length_a   1.000
_cell.length_b   1.000
_cell.length_c   1.000
_cell.angle_alpha   90.00
_cell.angle_beta   90.00
_cell.angle_gamma   90.00
#
_symmetry.space_group_name_H-M   'P 1'
#
loop_
_entity.id
_entity.type
_entity.pdbx_description
1 polymer ?
#
loop_
_entity_poly.entity_id
_entity_poly.type
_entity_poly.pdbx_seq_one_letter_code
_entity_poly.pdbx_strand_id
1 'polypeptide(L)'
;EAEQQSESLKKLMIDANTSVIATDKALTQATESSQKAAASLAIAQQNEATSTQLLATSTKSNAEILALEKKNNDLVSGFTTLKAELETNKNTQEELFKEFKNYRDQIDGLLGDANRTGMAASFTKQKKDLNGPRIMWILWFAASIIGLVVLEVKYLAPLLESGKLEQIPFRLALTAPLIWLGWFSAKQYGYTSRLREDYAYKEASASSFEGYKREAIQVNQEMLKNLLDIAIKNLGDNPIRIYSGHENHASPLTEILEKLLKDKKIIEAVKEIILSKVKE
;
A
#
# COMPACT_ATOMS: atom_id res chain seq x y z
N GLU A 1 -150.29 -30.41 12.44
CA GLU A 1 -149.47 -29.58 11.52
C GLU A 1 -148.63 -28.52 12.21
N ALA A 2 -149.14 -27.76 13.20
CA ALA A 2 -148.36 -26.72 13.89
C ALA A 2 -147.16 -27.23 14.74
N GLU A 3 -147.24 -28.43 15.35
CA GLU A 3 -146.14 -29.02 16.13
C GLU A 3 -144.99 -29.56 15.25
N GLN A 4 -145.29 -30.17 14.08
CA GLN A 4 -144.27 -30.64 13.13
C GLN A 4 -143.50 -29.48 12.48
N GLN A 5 -144.17 -28.36 12.20
CA GLN A 5 -143.51 -27.15 11.70
C GLN A 5 -142.61 -26.49 12.76
N SER A 6 -143.01 -26.52 14.03
CA SER A 6 -142.21 -26.02 15.17
C SER A 6 -140.95 -26.85 15.42
N GLU A 7 -141.04 -28.18 15.35
CA GLU A 7 -139.87 -29.07 15.45
C GLU A 7 -138.92 -28.91 14.25
N SER A 8 -139.45 -28.80 13.03
CA SER A 8 -138.67 -28.52 11.82
C SER A 8 -137.90 -27.20 11.94
N LEU A 9 -138.56 -26.14 12.43
CA LEU A 9 -137.92 -24.83 12.64
C LEU A 9 -136.82 -24.89 13.70
N LYS A 10 -137.06 -25.59 14.82
CA LYS A 10 -136.06 -25.78 15.87
C LYS A 10 -134.84 -26.54 15.37
N LYS A 11 -135.04 -27.60 14.58
CA LYS A 11 -133.95 -28.38 13.98
C LYS A 11 -133.12 -27.54 13.01
N LEU A 12 -133.79 -26.77 12.13
CA LEU A 12 -133.13 -25.81 11.23
C LEU A 12 -132.33 -24.74 11.99
N MET A 13 -132.85 -24.23 13.11
CA MET A 13 -132.12 -23.30 13.97
C MET A 13 -130.88 -23.94 14.61
N ILE A 14 -130.97 -25.19 15.06
CA ILE A 14 -129.86 -25.94 15.65
C ILE A 14 -128.78 -26.23 14.61
N ASP A 15 -129.17 -26.67 13.42
CA ASP A 15 -128.26 -26.96 12.30
C ASP A 15 -127.58 -25.67 11.79
N ALA A 16 -128.34 -24.57 11.70
CA ALA A 16 -127.80 -23.25 11.36
C ALA A 16 -126.81 -22.75 12.43
N ASN A 17 -127.14 -22.89 13.71
CA ASN A 17 -126.25 -22.50 14.81
C ASN A 17 -124.96 -23.35 14.82
N THR A 18 -125.08 -24.66 14.58
CA THR A 18 -123.94 -25.58 14.46
C THR A 18 -123.05 -25.22 13.27
N SER A 19 -123.65 -24.87 12.13
CA SER A 19 -122.96 -24.39 10.94
C SER A 19 -122.24 -23.06 11.17
N VAL A 20 -122.87 -22.10 11.85
CA VAL A 20 -122.25 -20.82 12.23
C VAL A 20 -121.04 -21.05 13.13
N ILE A 21 -121.15 -21.90 14.15
CA ILE A 21 -120.03 -22.28 15.04
C ILE A 21 -118.90 -22.96 14.26
N ALA A 22 -119.23 -23.87 13.34
CA ALA A 22 -118.23 -24.54 12.49
C ALA A 22 -117.52 -23.55 11.56
N THR A 23 -118.26 -22.59 11.00
CA THR A 23 -117.73 -21.55 10.11
C THR A 23 -116.84 -20.57 10.88
N ASP A 24 -117.23 -20.17 12.09
CA ASP A 24 -116.44 -19.32 12.97
C ASP A 24 -115.13 -19.99 13.42
N LYS A 25 -115.21 -21.29 13.76
CA LYS A 25 -114.02 -22.11 14.05
C LYS A 25 -113.09 -22.23 12.85
N ALA A 26 -113.64 -22.44 11.64
CA ALA A 26 -112.85 -22.51 10.41
C ALA A 26 -112.22 -21.14 10.06
N LEU A 27 -112.94 -20.04 10.28
CA LEU A 27 -112.44 -18.67 10.09
C LEU A 27 -111.31 -18.36 11.08
N THR A 28 -111.44 -18.80 12.33
CA THR A 28 -110.41 -18.66 13.36
C THR A 28 -109.15 -19.46 12.99
N GLN A 29 -109.31 -20.71 12.55
CA GLN A 29 -108.17 -21.51 12.08
C GLN A 29 -107.52 -20.93 10.81
N ALA A 30 -108.32 -20.41 9.87
CA ALA A 30 -107.82 -19.78 8.66
C ALA A 30 -107.02 -18.51 8.99
N THR A 31 -107.51 -17.68 9.92
CA THR A 31 -106.81 -16.47 10.37
C THR A 31 -105.52 -16.79 11.14
N GLU A 32 -105.51 -17.77 12.03
CA GLU A 32 -104.30 -18.27 12.68
C GLU A 32 -103.28 -18.82 11.67
N SER A 33 -103.73 -19.57 10.66
CA SER A 33 -102.87 -20.11 9.62
C SER A 33 -102.27 -19.00 8.73
N SER A 34 -103.07 -17.98 8.40
CA SER A 34 -102.65 -16.80 7.64
C SER A 34 -101.62 -15.99 8.43
N GLN A 35 -101.81 -15.80 9.74
CA GLN A 35 -100.82 -15.16 10.61
C GLN A 35 -99.51 -15.94 10.68
N LYS A 36 -99.56 -17.27 10.83
CA LYS A 36 -98.35 -18.12 10.82
C LYS A 36 -97.64 -18.07 9.47
N ALA A 37 -98.38 -18.10 8.36
CA ALA A 37 -97.82 -17.96 7.01
C ALA A 37 -97.15 -16.60 6.82
N ALA A 38 -97.78 -15.50 7.27
CA ALA A 38 -97.20 -14.15 7.23
C ALA A 38 -95.92 -14.06 8.07
N ALA A 39 -95.89 -14.66 9.27
CA ALA A 39 -94.69 -14.71 10.10
C ALA A 39 -93.55 -15.50 9.43
N SER A 40 -93.87 -16.65 8.81
CA SER A 40 -92.87 -17.44 8.08
C SER A 40 -92.33 -16.73 6.84
N LEU A 41 -93.17 -15.96 6.14
CA LEU A 41 -92.77 -15.15 4.99
C LEU A 41 -91.84 -14.01 5.42
N ALA A 42 -92.16 -13.34 6.53
CA ALA A 42 -91.29 -12.29 7.09
C ALA A 42 -89.91 -12.84 7.48
N ILE A 43 -89.86 -14.04 8.09
CA ILE A 43 -88.60 -14.73 8.41
C ILE A 43 -87.83 -15.10 7.13
N ALA A 44 -88.51 -15.62 6.10
CA ALA A 44 -87.89 -15.95 4.83
C ALA A 44 -87.29 -14.72 4.13
N GLN A 45 -88.01 -13.60 4.10
CA GLN A 45 -87.54 -12.32 3.57
C GLN A 45 -86.34 -11.78 4.37
N GLN A 46 -86.35 -11.91 5.70
CA GLN A 46 -85.22 -11.53 6.55
C GLN A 46 -83.99 -12.41 6.30
N ASN A 47 -84.18 -13.72 6.12
CA ASN A 47 -83.10 -14.66 5.81
C ASN A 47 -82.50 -14.41 4.42
N GLU A 48 -83.34 -14.07 3.43
CA GLU A 48 -82.90 -13.69 2.08
C GLU A 48 -82.05 -12.40 2.13
N ALA A 49 -82.52 -11.38 2.85
CA ALA A 49 -81.78 -10.13 3.06
C ALA A 49 -80.45 -10.36 3.78
N THR A 50 -80.43 -11.20 4.81
CA THR A 50 -79.19 -11.54 5.54
C THR A 50 -78.21 -12.30 4.65
N SER A 51 -78.69 -13.26 3.85
CA SER A 51 -77.86 -14.06 2.95
C SER A 51 -77.25 -13.22 1.82
N THR A 52 -78.01 -12.26 1.27
CA THR A 52 -77.48 -11.32 0.27
C THR A 52 -76.44 -10.38 0.87
N GLN A 53 -76.63 -9.91 2.11
CA GLN A 53 -75.63 -9.10 2.82
C GLN A 53 -74.35 -9.88 3.12
N LEU A 54 -74.48 -11.17 3.48
CA LEU A 54 -73.35 -12.06 3.74
C LEU A 54 -72.55 -12.33 2.45
N LEU A 55 -73.24 -12.57 1.33
CA LEU A 55 -72.62 -12.71 0.00
C LEU A 55 -71.88 -11.43 -0.44
N ALA A 56 -72.50 -10.25 -0.25
CA ALA A 56 -71.85 -8.97 -0.55
C ALA A 56 -70.59 -8.75 0.32
N THR A 57 -70.62 -9.16 1.58
CA THR A 57 -69.47 -9.05 2.49
C THR A 57 -68.36 -10.04 2.12
N SER A 58 -68.73 -11.29 1.79
CA SER A 58 -67.79 -12.33 1.35
C SER A 58 -67.10 -11.97 0.03
N THR A 59 -67.84 -11.44 -0.95
CA THR A 59 -67.26 -10.99 -2.22
C THR A 59 -66.29 -9.82 -2.03
N LYS A 60 -66.62 -8.85 -1.18
CA LYS A 60 -65.71 -7.75 -0.81
C LYS A 60 -64.45 -8.27 -0.13
N SER A 61 -64.58 -9.16 0.85
CA SER A 61 -63.44 -9.75 1.56
C SER A 61 -62.52 -10.55 0.64
N ASN A 62 -63.09 -11.33 -0.29
CA ASN A 62 -62.30 -12.05 -1.30
C ASN A 62 -61.53 -11.09 -2.23
N ALA A 63 -62.14 -9.96 -2.63
CA ALA A 63 -61.44 -8.95 -3.43
C ALA A 63 -60.26 -8.32 -2.65
N GLU A 64 -60.43 -8.07 -1.35
CA GLU A 64 -59.36 -7.57 -0.47
C GLU A 64 -58.23 -8.60 -0.29
N ILE A 65 -58.56 -9.90 -0.15
CA ILE A 65 -57.58 -11.00 -0.07
C ILE A 65 -56.74 -11.07 -1.35
N LEU A 66 -57.37 -11.02 -2.53
CA LEU A 66 -56.65 -11.03 -3.82
C LEU A 66 -55.72 -9.82 -3.97
N ALA A 67 -56.16 -8.63 -3.50
CA ALA A 67 -55.33 -7.44 -3.51
C ALA A 67 -54.12 -7.55 -2.56
N LEU A 68 -54.30 -8.17 -1.38
CA LEU A 68 -53.22 -8.45 -0.44
C LEU A 68 -52.25 -9.51 -0.98
N GLU A 69 -52.75 -10.56 -1.61
CA GLU A 69 -51.95 -11.60 -2.25
C GLU A 69 -51.05 -11.01 -3.34
N LYS A 70 -51.60 -10.12 -4.18
CA LYS A 70 -50.81 -9.39 -5.19
C LYS A 70 -49.69 -8.56 -4.54
N LYS A 71 -50.01 -7.77 -3.51
CA LYS A 71 -48.99 -6.98 -2.78
C LYS A 71 -47.92 -7.86 -2.14
N ASN A 72 -48.30 -9.02 -1.61
CA ASN A 72 -47.37 -9.94 -0.98
C ASN A 72 -46.43 -10.55 -2.03
N ASN A 73 -46.96 -10.93 -3.20
CA ASN A 73 -46.14 -11.43 -4.32
C ASN A 73 -45.19 -10.35 -4.85
N ASP A 74 -45.66 -9.11 -5.02
CA ASP A 74 -44.83 -7.98 -5.42
C ASP A 74 -43.70 -7.75 -4.40
N LEU A 75 -44.00 -7.81 -3.10
CA LEU A 75 -43.03 -7.65 -2.02
C LEU A 75 -42.00 -8.79 -1.98
N VAL A 76 -42.44 -10.04 -2.15
CA VAL A 76 -41.55 -11.21 -2.25
C VAL A 76 -40.61 -11.05 -3.45
N SER A 77 -41.14 -10.63 -4.60
CA SER A 77 -40.32 -10.39 -5.79
C SER A 77 -39.25 -9.31 -5.55
N GLY A 78 -39.62 -8.18 -4.95
CA GLY A 78 -38.68 -7.12 -4.59
C GLY A 78 -37.64 -7.55 -3.56
N PHE A 79 -38.01 -8.41 -2.61
CA PHE A 79 -37.06 -8.95 -1.64
C PHE A 79 -36.07 -9.91 -2.30
N THR A 80 -36.52 -10.73 -3.27
CA THR A 80 -35.63 -11.63 -4.01
C THR A 80 -34.63 -10.87 -4.89
N THR A 81 -35.06 -9.80 -5.56
CA THR A 81 -34.16 -8.95 -6.36
C THR A 81 -33.16 -8.22 -5.48
N LEU A 82 -33.62 -7.62 -4.37
CA LEU A 82 -32.74 -6.92 -3.42
C LEU A 82 -31.70 -7.87 -2.82
N LYS A 83 -32.08 -9.11 -2.49
CA LYS A 83 -31.15 -10.13 -2.01
C LYS A 83 -30.08 -10.47 -3.06
N ALA A 84 -30.48 -10.62 -4.32
CA ALA A 84 -29.56 -10.90 -5.42
C ALA A 84 -28.58 -9.73 -5.66
N GLU A 85 -29.07 -8.49 -5.63
CA GLU A 85 -28.25 -7.28 -5.71
C GLU A 85 -27.27 -7.17 -4.53
N LEU A 86 -27.72 -7.50 -3.31
CA LEU A 86 -26.88 -7.51 -2.12
C LEU A 86 -25.73 -8.52 -2.25
N GLU A 87 -26.01 -9.74 -2.70
CA GLU A 87 -24.96 -10.75 -2.93
C GLU A 87 -23.99 -10.30 -4.02
N THR A 88 -24.51 -9.74 -5.11
CA THR A 88 -23.66 -9.21 -6.20
C THR A 88 -22.77 -8.09 -5.71
N ASN A 89 -23.31 -7.11 -4.98
CA ASN A 89 -22.56 -6.00 -4.41
C ASN A 89 -21.51 -6.47 -3.40
N LYS A 90 -21.83 -7.48 -2.58
CA LYS A 90 -20.88 -8.07 -1.64
C LYS A 90 -19.70 -8.72 -2.37
N ASN A 91 -19.96 -9.49 -3.43
CA ASN A 91 -18.91 -10.12 -4.24
C ASN A 91 -18.03 -9.05 -4.92
N THR A 92 -18.66 -8.03 -5.51
CA THR A 92 -17.93 -6.90 -6.10
C THR A 92 -17.07 -6.18 -5.06
N GLN A 93 -17.58 -5.98 -3.85
CA GLN A 93 -16.83 -5.35 -2.76
C GLN A 93 -15.60 -6.19 -2.35
N GLU A 94 -15.75 -7.51 -2.25
CA GLU A 94 -14.65 -8.43 -1.96
C GLU A 94 -13.58 -8.42 -3.06
N GLU A 95 -13.99 -8.41 -4.33
CA GLU A 95 -13.08 -8.28 -5.47
C GLU A 95 -12.34 -6.93 -5.48
N LEU A 96 -13.07 -5.82 -5.27
CA LEU A 96 -12.48 -4.49 -5.19
C LEU A 96 -11.44 -4.44 -4.07
N PHE A 97 -11.76 -5.01 -2.89
CA PHE A 97 -10.84 -5.02 -1.75
C PHE A 97 -9.58 -5.83 -2.05
N LYS A 98 -9.70 -6.94 -2.77
CA LYS A 98 -8.57 -7.75 -3.24
C LYS A 98 -7.71 -6.98 -4.23
N GLU A 99 -8.33 -6.26 -5.16
CA GLU A 99 -7.63 -5.44 -6.15
C GLU A 99 -6.90 -4.27 -5.49
N PHE A 100 -7.56 -3.56 -4.56
CA PHE A 100 -6.95 -2.50 -3.74
C PHE A 100 -5.74 -3.00 -2.96
N LYS A 101 -5.84 -4.17 -2.33
CA LYS A 101 -4.70 -4.77 -1.62
C LYS A 101 -3.53 -5.05 -2.57
N ASN A 102 -3.81 -5.61 -3.75
CA ASN A 102 -2.80 -5.87 -4.77
C ASN A 102 -2.12 -4.59 -5.28
N TYR A 103 -2.90 -3.52 -5.54
CA TYR A 103 -2.32 -2.23 -5.93
C TYR A 103 -1.47 -1.62 -4.81
N ARG A 104 -1.94 -1.70 -3.57
CA ARG A 104 -1.18 -1.21 -2.42
C ARG A 104 0.16 -1.95 -2.29
N ASP A 105 0.15 -3.28 -2.38
CA ASP A 105 1.38 -4.08 -2.29
C ASP A 105 2.36 -3.73 -3.44
N GLN A 106 1.84 -3.48 -4.65
CA GLN A 106 2.65 -3.02 -5.79
C GLN A 106 3.22 -1.61 -5.57
N ILE A 107 2.42 -0.67 -5.07
CA ILE A 107 2.86 0.70 -4.78
C ILE A 107 3.92 0.72 -3.69
N ASP A 108 3.72 -0.03 -2.61
CA ASP A 108 4.69 -0.16 -1.52
C ASP A 108 6.01 -0.77 -2.03
N GLY A 109 5.92 -1.79 -2.90
CA GLY A 109 7.08 -2.37 -3.59
C GLY A 109 7.81 -1.38 -4.50
N LEU A 110 7.08 -0.67 -5.36
CA LEU A 110 7.63 0.34 -6.28
C LEU A 110 8.26 1.52 -5.54
N LEU A 111 7.67 1.99 -4.44
CA LEU A 111 8.25 3.05 -3.61
C LEU A 111 9.55 2.59 -2.96
N GLY A 112 9.58 1.36 -2.42
CA GLY A 112 10.79 0.75 -1.89
C GLY A 112 11.88 0.64 -2.97
N ASP A 113 11.52 0.14 -4.15
CA ASP A 113 12.44 0.00 -5.28
C ASP A 113 12.90 1.34 -5.85
N ALA A 114 12.02 2.34 -5.93
CA ALA A 114 12.36 3.68 -6.41
C ALA A 114 13.28 4.42 -5.42
N ASN A 115 13.04 4.31 -4.11
CA ASN A 115 13.93 4.89 -3.10
C ASN A 115 15.30 4.21 -3.10
N ARG A 116 15.31 2.86 -3.12
CA ARG A 116 16.53 2.06 -3.22
C ARG A 116 17.33 2.42 -4.47
N THR A 117 16.66 2.42 -5.62
CA THR A 117 17.29 2.68 -6.92
C THR A 117 17.70 4.14 -7.05
N GLY A 118 16.88 5.09 -6.59
CA GLY A 118 17.15 6.53 -6.70
C GLY A 118 18.37 6.96 -5.91
N MET A 119 18.43 6.60 -4.62
CA MET A 119 19.58 6.93 -3.77
C MET A 119 20.83 6.18 -4.20
N ALA A 120 20.75 4.86 -4.41
CA ALA A 120 21.90 4.06 -4.83
C ALA A 120 22.44 4.51 -6.19
N ALA A 121 21.58 4.79 -7.17
CA ALA A 121 22.02 5.22 -8.51
C ALA A 121 22.82 6.52 -8.48
N SER A 122 22.49 7.47 -7.59
CA SER A 122 23.27 8.70 -7.45
C SER A 122 24.70 8.42 -7.00
N PHE A 123 24.89 7.49 -6.06
CA PHE A 123 26.21 7.05 -5.61
C PHE A 123 26.92 6.18 -6.66
N THR A 124 26.19 5.31 -7.36
CA THR A 124 26.72 4.54 -8.50
C THR A 124 27.25 5.47 -9.58
N LYS A 125 26.53 6.55 -9.91
CA LYS A 125 26.95 7.54 -10.90
C LYS A 125 28.24 8.23 -10.46
N GLN A 126 28.30 8.76 -9.24
CA GLN A 126 29.52 9.39 -8.71
C GLN A 126 30.71 8.43 -8.67
N LYS A 127 30.49 7.17 -8.26
CA LYS A 127 31.51 6.11 -8.28
C LYS A 127 32.06 5.87 -9.70
N LYS A 128 31.18 5.84 -10.71
CA LYS A 128 31.55 5.65 -12.13
C LYS A 128 32.28 6.87 -12.68
N ASP A 129 31.83 8.08 -12.38
CA ASP A 129 32.45 9.33 -12.84
C ASP A 129 33.90 9.46 -12.34
N LEU A 130 34.22 8.88 -11.18
CA LEU A 130 35.58 8.82 -10.65
C LEU A 130 36.52 7.82 -11.36
N ASN A 131 36.01 6.93 -12.23
CA ASN A 131 36.88 6.00 -12.97
C ASN A 131 37.76 6.73 -14.00
N GLY A 132 37.23 7.75 -14.67
CA GLY A 132 37.98 8.53 -15.65
C GLY A 132 39.23 9.19 -15.03
N PRO A 133 39.06 10.05 -14.01
CA PRO A 133 40.19 10.66 -13.30
C PRO A 133 41.16 9.63 -12.73
N ARG A 134 40.66 8.51 -12.19
CA ARG A 134 41.49 7.45 -11.63
C ARG A 134 42.43 6.83 -12.68
N ILE A 135 41.90 6.51 -13.87
CA ILE A 135 42.69 5.99 -14.99
C ILE A 135 43.67 7.05 -15.49
N MET A 136 43.22 8.30 -15.61
CA MET A 136 44.07 9.42 -16.01
C MET A 136 45.31 9.56 -15.11
N TRP A 137 45.16 9.45 -13.78
CA TRP A 137 46.30 9.52 -12.87
C TRP A 137 47.24 8.32 -12.97
N ILE A 138 46.72 7.12 -13.26
CA ILE A 138 47.58 5.95 -13.56
C ILE A 138 48.40 6.21 -14.84
N LEU A 139 47.78 6.78 -15.87
CA LEU A 139 48.46 7.10 -17.13
C LEU A 139 49.56 8.15 -16.93
N TRP A 140 49.29 9.21 -16.16
CA TRP A 140 50.31 10.21 -15.82
C TRP A 140 51.45 9.63 -14.97
N PHE A 141 51.13 8.73 -14.04
CA PHE A 141 52.14 8.01 -13.26
C PHE A 141 53.03 7.17 -14.18
N ALA A 142 52.44 6.37 -15.07
CA ALA A 142 53.19 5.56 -16.04
C ALA A 142 54.04 6.44 -16.98
N ALA A 143 53.49 7.54 -17.48
CA ALA A 143 54.21 8.50 -18.32
C ALA A 143 55.41 9.13 -17.58
N SER A 144 55.27 9.42 -16.28
CA SER A 144 56.38 9.95 -15.47
C SER A 144 57.53 8.95 -15.35
N ILE A 145 57.23 7.65 -15.18
CA ILE A 145 58.23 6.58 -15.09
C ILE A 145 58.92 6.41 -16.45
N ILE A 146 58.16 6.35 -17.54
CA ILE A 146 58.71 6.24 -18.90
C ILE A 146 59.62 7.44 -19.20
N GLY A 147 59.19 8.65 -18.83
CA GLY A 147 60.00 9.86 -18.96
C GLY A 147 61.33 9.76 -18.22
N LEU A 148 61.32 9.26 -16.97
CA LEU A 148 62.53 9.07 -16.19
C LEU A 148 63.49 8.07 -16.84
N VAL A 149 62.98 6.93 -17.32
CA VAL A 149 63.81 5.90 -17.99
C VAL A 149 64.41 6.45 -19.30
N VAL A 150 63.64 7.19 -20.10
CA VAL A 150 64.14 7.80 -21.34
C VAL A 150 65.21 8.85 -21.03
N LEU A 151 65.00 9.69 -20.01
CA LEU A 151 66.00 10.67 -19.58
C LEU A 151 67.26 9.98 -19.06
N GLU A 152 67.10 8.87 -18.33
CA GLU A 152 68.21 8.09 -17.81
C GLU A 152 69.09 7.54 -18.94
N VAL A 153 68.49 6.82 -19.89
CA VAL A 153 69.22 6.20 -21.00
C VAL A 153 69.87 7.25 -21.92
N LYS A 154 69.18 8.36 -22.21
CA LYS A 154 69.69 9.39 -23.14
C LYS A 154 70.70 10.34 -22.52
N TYR A 155 70.57 10.68 -21.24
CA TYR A 155 71.34 11.75 -20.61
C TYR A 155 72.12 11.34 -19.36
N LEU A 156 71.68 10.34 -18.59
CA LEU A 156 72.41 9.87 -17.40
C LEU A 156 73.47 8.82 -17.75
N ALA A 157 73.11 7.74 -18.44
CA ALA A 157 74.01 6.62 -18.73
C ALA A 157 75.32 7.06 -19.44
N PRO A 158 75.29 7.90 -20.50
CA PRO A 158 76.51 8.33 -21.19
C PRO A 158 77.41 9.26 -20.39
N LEU A 159 76.92 9.88 -19.30
CA LEU A 159 77.72 10.80 -18.49
C LEU A 159 78.27 10.17 -17.22
N LEU A 160 77.64 9.10 -16.70
CA LEU A 160 78.26 8.30 -15.64
C LEU A 160 79.60 7.74 -16.12
N GLU A 161 79.66 7.38 -17.42
CA GLU A 161 80.89 7.00 -18.11
C GLU A 161 81.88 8.15 -18.29
N SER A 162 81.41 9.41 -18.32
CA SER A 162 82.26 10.58 -18.61
C SER A 162 82.80 11.30 -17.36
N GLY A 163 82.39 10.92 -16.15
CA GLY A 163 82.95 11.41 -14.88
C GLY A 163 82.78 12.90 -14.53
N LYS A 164 81.92 13.65 -15.24
CA LYS A 164 81.77 15.12 -15.06
C LYS A 164 80.74 15.47 -13.98
N LEU A 165 81.18 15.53 -12.72
CA LEU A 165 80.35 15.85 -11.56
C LEU A 165 79.67 17.23 -11.61
N GLU A 166 80.22 18.19 -12.38
CA GLU A 166 79.68 19.55 -12.53
C GLU A 166 78.27 19.60 -13.14
N GLN A 167 77.84 18.55 -13.83
CA GLN A 167 76.54 18.51 -14.51
C GLN A 167 75.39 17.98 -13.65
N ILE A 168 75.67 17.50 -12.43
CA ILE A 168 74.69 16.96 -11.48
C ILE A 168 73.51 17.92 -11.20
N PRO A 169 73.71 19.21 -10.87
CA PRO A 169 72.59 20.10 -10.54
C PRO A 169 71.65 20.35 -11.72
N PHE A 170 72.17 20.46 -12.94
CA PHE A 170 71.35 20.62 -14.15
C PHE A 170 70.48 19.38 -14.41
N ARG A 171 70.99 18.18 -14.11
CA ARG A 171 70.26 16.91 -14.24
C ARG A 171 69.16 16.76 -13.21
N LEU A 172 69.46 17.12 -11.96
CA LEU A 172 68.47 17.11 -10.88
C LEU A 172 67.31 18.06 -11.22
N ALA A 173 67.62 19.24 -11.77
CA ALA A 173 66.62 20.18 -12.26
C ALA A 173 65.79 19.60 -13.42
N LEU A 174 66.38 18.81 -14.32
CA LEU A 174 65.69 18.18 -15.44
C LEU A 174 64.77 17.01 -15.01
N THR A 175 65.19 16.21 -14.03
CA THR A 175 64.41 15.05 -13.54
C THR A 175 63.38 15.42 -12.46
N ALA A 176 63.60 16.53 -11.73
CA ALA A 176 62.73 16.93 -10.62
C ALA A 176 61.24 17.08 -10.99
N PRO A 177 60.86 17.68 -12.14
CA PRO A 177 59.46 17.77 -12.54
C PRO A 177 58.79 16.41 -12.77
N LEU A 178 59.52 15.43 -13.29
CA LEU A 178 58.99 14.07 -13.52
C LEU A 178 58.82 13.30 -12.21
N ILE A 179 59.77 13.42 -11.29
CA ILE A 179 59.66 12.84 -9.95
C ILE A 179 58.47 13.45 -9.21
N TRP A 180 58.30 14.78 -9.29
CA TRP A 180 57.16 15.46 -8.71
C TRP A 180 55.84 15.01 -9.36
N LEU A 181 55.79 14.91 -10.69
CA LEU A 181 54.60 14.44 -11.41
C LEU A 181 54.22 13.00 -11.02
N GLY A 182 55.19 12.10 -10.88
CA GLY A 182 54.95 10.73 -10.46
C GLY A 182 54.41 10.65 -9.04
N TRP A 183 55.04 11.33 -8.09
CA TRP A 183 54.56 11.40 -6.71
C TRP A 183 53.16 12.04 -6.61
N PHE A 184 52.93 13.15 -7.32
CA PHE A 184 51.65 13.84 -7.35
C PHE A 184 50.55 12.94 -7.93
N SER A 185 50.82 12.27 -9.06
CA SER A 185 49.89 11.34 -9.69
C SER A 185 49.57 10.16 -8.77
N ALA A 186 50.56 9.62 -8.06
CA ALA A 186 50.35 8.54 -7.09
C ALA A 186 49.45 8.98 -5.90
N LYS A 187 49.65 10.20 -5.37
CA LYS A 187 48.78 10.78 -4.33
C LYS A 187 47.35 10.97 -4.85
N GLN A 188 47.18 11.57 -6.02
CA GLN A 188 45.87 11.80 -6.63
C GLN A 188 45.14 10.50 -6.97
N TYR A 189 45.87 9.48 -7.42
CA TYR A 189 45.32 8.13 -7.57
C TYR A 189 44.80 7.58 -6.23
N GLY A 190 45.59 7.70 -5.15
CA GLY A 190 45.17 7.32 -3.80
C GLY A 190 43.89 8.03 -3.35
N TYR A 191 43.80 9.35 -3.55
CA TYR A 191 42.62 10.14 -3.19
C TYR A 191 41.38 9.76 -3.98
N THR A 192 41.47 9.75 -5.31
CA THR A 192 40.36 9.33 -6.19
C THR A 192 39.94 7.88 -5.90
N SER A 193 40.87 7.04 -5.44
CA SER A 193 40.54 5.66 -5.09
C SER A 193 39.76 5.52 -3.80
N ARG A 194 40.17 6.21 -2.75
CA ARG A 194 39.44 6.22 -1.47
C ARG A 194 38.08 6.88 -1.61
N LEU A 195 38.01 7.99 -2.33
CA LEU A 195 36.75 8.69 -2.59
C LEU A 195 35.72 7.80 -3.29
N ARG A 196 36.17 7.03 -4.27
CA ARG A 196 35.32 6.08 -4.96
C ARG A 196 34.90 4.90 -4.07
N GLU A 197 35.78 4.42 -3.20
CA GLU A 197 35.45 3.36 -2.25
C GLU A 197 34.37 3.84 -1.26
N ASP A 198 34.45 5.09 -0.81
CA ASP A 198 33.38 5.72 0.00
C ASP A 198 32.04 5.73 -0.74
N TYR A 199 32.02 6.12 -2.02
CA TYR A 199 30.80 6.07 -2.82
C TYR A 199 30.30 4.65 -3.08
N ALA A 200 31.20 3.66 -3.22
CA ALA A 200 30.82 2.26 -3.33
C ALA A 200 30.18 1.75 -2.02
N TYR A 201 30.72 2.13 -0.87
CA TYR A 201 30.14 1.83 0.43
C TYR A 201 28.76 2.49 0.61
N LYS A 202 28.60 3.76 0.21
CA LYS A 202 27.32 4.49 0.25
C LYS A 202 26.27 3.86 -0.67
N GLU A 203 26.65 3.46 -1.89
CA GLU A 203 25.78 2.72 -2.81
C GLU A 203 25.30 1.39 -2.21
N ALA A 204 26.21 0.58 -1.65
CA ALA A 204 25.86 -0.70 -1.03
C ALA A 204 24.94 -0.50 0.19
N SER A 205 25.26 0.48 1.03
CA SER A 205 24.43 0.85 2.19
C SER A 205 23.03 1.28 1.78
N ALA A 206 22.91 2.18 0.79
CA ALA A 206 21.62 2.62 0.25
C ALA A 206 20.82 1.48 -0.40
N SER A 207 21.50 0.57 -1.10
CA SER A 207 20.86 -0.59 -1.75
C SER A 207 20.28 -1.59 -0.74
N SER A 208 20.96 -1.77 0.40
CA SER A 208 20.52 -2.68 1.46
C SER A 208 19.52 -2.06 2.45
N PHE A 209 19.34 -0.74 2.42
CA PHE A 209 18.58 0.00 3.43
C PHE A 209 17.12 -0.43 3.55
N GLU A 210 16.39 -0.60 2.43
CA GLU A 210 14.98 -1.04 2.49
C GLU A 210 14.82 -2.44 3.08
N GLY A 211 15.80 -3.33 2.86
CA GLY A 211 15.83 -4.66 3.50
C GLY A 211 15.94 -4.55 5.02
N TYR A 212 16.93 -3.78 5.50
CA TYR A 212 17.10 -3.55 6.93
C TYR A 212 15.92 -2.81 7.57
N LYS A 213 15.33 -1.85 6.86
CA LYS A 213 14.15 -1.12 7.32
C LYS A 213 12.95 -2.05 7.51
N ARG A 214 12.71 -2.97 6.57
CA ARG A 214 11.63 -3.97 6.66
C ARG A 214 11.81 -4.91 7.86
N GLU A 215 13.03 -5.36 8.14
CA GLU A 215 13.30 -6.18 9.32
C GLU A 215 13.24 -5.37 10.62
N ALA A 216 13.74 -4.13 10.63
CA ALA A 216 13.71 -3.26 11.80
C ALA A 216 12.28 -2.91 12.27
N ILE A 217 11.36 -2.68 11.33
CA ILE A 217 9.94 -2.45 11.64
C ILE A 217 9.31 -3.66 12.37
N GLN A 218 9.73 -4.88 12.03
CA GLN A 218 9.21 -6.10 12.66
C GLN A 218 9.79 -6.35 14.06
N VAL A 219 11.00 -5.87 14.34
CA VAL A 219 11.68 -6.09 15.63
C VAL A 219 11.19 -5.12 16.71
N ASN A 220 11.50 -3.82 16.59
CA ASN A 220 11.03 -2.77 17.50
C ASN A 220 11.32 -1.35 16.96
N GLN A 221 10.63 -0.35 17.54
CA GLN A 221 10.79 1.07 17.16
C GLN A 221 12.19 1.63 17.46
N GLU A 222 12.87 1.12 18.49
CA GLU A 222 14.21 1.58 18.87
C GLU A 222 15.27 1.21 17.81
N MET A 223 15.20 -0.02 17.28
CA MET A 223 16.07 -0.51 16.21
C MET A 223 15.85 0.25 14.92
N LEU A 224 14.60 0.59 14.59
CA LEU A 224 14.28 1.46 13.45
C LEU A 224 14.91 2.86 13.61
N LYS A 225 14.78 3.46 14.79
CA LYS A 225 15.39 4.77 15.08
C LYS A 225 16.92 4.72 14.95
N ASN A 226 17.55 3.68 15.51
CA ASN A 226 19.00 3.50 15.44
C ASN A 226 19.47 3.28 13.99
N LEU A 227 18.74 2.49 13.20
CA LEU A 227 19.01 2.28 11.78
C LEU A 227 18.95 3.60 11.01
N LEU A 228 17.91 4.41 11.23
CA LEU A 228 17.75 5.71 10.59
C LEU A 228 18.87 6.68 10.95
N ASP A 229 19.25 6.76 12.23
CA ASP A 229 20.34 7.63 12.69
C ASP A 229 21.69 7.23 12.05
N ILE A 230 21.99 5.93 12.04
CA ILE A 230 23.21 5.39 11.39
C ILE A 230 23.18 5.65 9.88
N ALA A 231 22.04 5.45 9.21
CA ALA A 231 21.91 5.66 7.78
C ALA A 231 22.08 7.13 7.40
N ILE A 232 21.45 8.05 8.14
CA ILE A 232 21.58 9.50 7.92
C ILE A 232 23.04 9.93 8.10
N LYS A 233 23.69 9.47 9.17
CA LYS A 233 25.12 9.77 9.40
C LYS A 233 25.99 9.22 8.27
N ASN A 234 25.91 7.94 7.96
CA ASN A 234 26.80 7.31 6.97
C ASN A 234 26.58 7.79 5.53
N LEU A 235 25.33 8.01 5.12
CA LEU A 235 25.00 8.44 3.76
C LEU A 235 25.15 9.95 3.58
N GLY A 236 24.91 10.74 4.63
CA GLY A 236 24.98 12.20 4.62
C GLY A 236 26.37 12.78 4.90
N ASP A 237 27.31 11.99 5.44
CA ASP A 237 28.63 12.50 5.79
C ASP A 237 29.45 12.92 4.57
N ASN A 238 30.15 14.05 4.73
CA ASN A 238 30.86 14.71 3.64
C ASN A 238 32.10 13.89 3.22
N PRO A 239 32.30 13.61 1.92
CA PRO A 239 33.48 12.90 1.42
C PRO A 239 34.82 13.60 1.73
N ILE A 240 34.81 14.90 2.09
CA ILE A 240 36.01 15.65 2.49
C ILE A 240 36.71 15.02 3.70
N ARG A 241 36.00 14.23 4.53
CA ARG A 241 36.62 13.51 5.66
C ARG A 241 37.76 12.57 5.26
N ILE A 242 37.75 12.08 4.02
CA ILE A 242 38.80 11.20 3.48
C ILE A 242 40.13 11.97 3.33
N TYR A 243 40.07 13.30 3.30
CA TYR A 243 41.21 14.19 3.21
C TYR A 243 41.66 14.71 4.58
N SER A 244 40.79 14.71 5.60
CA SER A 244 41.15 15.14 6.95
C SER A 244 41.95 14.05 7.68
N GLY A 245 43.20 14.35 8.03
CA GLY A 245 44.09 13.44 8.76
C GLY A 245 45.40 13.07 8.04
N HIS A 246 45.57 13.53 6.79
CA HIS A 246 46.84 13.40 6.08
C HIS A 246 47.50 14.77 5.96
N GLU A 247 48.75 14.88 6.44
CA GLU A 247 49.60 16.03 6.20
C GLU A 247 49.69 16.27 4.68
N ASN A 248 49.10 17.38 4.22
CA ASN A 248 49.12 17.81 2.82
C ASN A 248 50.52 18.34 2.52
N HIS A 249 51.45 17.43 2.27
CA HIS A 249 52.80 17.81 1.86
C HIS A 249 52.73 18.46 0.47
N ALA A 250 53.43 19.58 0.28
CA ALA A 250 53.42 20.30 -1.00
C ALA A 250 54.32 19.64 -2.06
N SER A 251 55.28 18.82 -1.64
CA SER A 251 56.26 18.19 -2.54
C SER A 251 56.78 16.84 -2.03
N PRO A 252 57.37 16.03 -2.92
CA PRO A 252 58.05 14.78 -2.53
C PRO A 252 59.19 15.04 -1.53
N LEU A 253 59.97 16.12 -1.73
CA LEU A 253 61.10 16.45 -0.87
C LEU A 253 60.65 16.82 0.54
N THR A 254 59.55 17.57 0.67
CA THR A 254 58.99 17.91 1.99
C THR A 254 58.50 16.67 2.73
N GLU A 255 57.87 15.71 2.04
CA GLU A 255 57.42 14.45 2.67
C GLU A 255 58.60 13.57 3.09
N ILE A 256 59.65 13.49 2.27
CA ILE A 256 60.86 12.75 2.60
C ILE A 256 61.59 13.42 3.76
N LEU A 257 61.81 14.74 3.70
CA LEU A 257 62.50 15.50 4.75
C LEU A 257 61.75 15.39 6.09
N GLU A 258 60.43 15.51 6.09
CA GLU A 258 59.62 15.38 7.29
C GLU A 258 59.65 13.96 7.87
N LYS A 259 59.59 12.92 7.03
CA LYS A 259 59.77 11.53 7.48
C LYS A 259 61.17 11.26 8.03
N LEU A 260 62.21 11.79 7.39
CA LEU A 260 63.59 11.67 7.84
C LEU A 260 63.84 12.42 9.15
N LEU A 261 63.26 13.61 9.33
CA LEU A 261 63.32 14.39 10.56
C LEU A 261 62.47 13.80 11.70
N LYS A 262 61.45 13.01 11.40
CA LYS A 262 60.67 12.28 12.42
C LYS A 262 61.32 10.95 12.83
N ASP A 263 62.26 10.42 12.06
CA ASP A 263 62.97 9.17 12.36
C ASP A 263 64.18 9.43 13.30
N LYS A 264 64.00 9.06 14.58
CA LYS A 264 65.02 9.24 15.62
C LYS A 264 66.36 8.56 15.30
N LYS A 265 66.35 7.42 14.60
CA LYS A 265 67.58 6.69 14.24
C LYS A 265 68.43 7.46 13.23
N ILE A 266 67.77 8.15 12.29
CA ILE A 266 68.44 8.93 11.25
C ILE A 266 69.03 10.20 11.86
N ILE A 267 68.30 10.84 12.78
CA ILE A 267 68.80 11.99 13.54
C ILE A 267 70.04 11.62 14.36
N GLU A 268 70.02 10.46 15.05
CA GLU A 268 71.18 9.98 15.81
C GLU A 268 72.36 9.68 14.90
N ALA A 269 72.16 8.99 13.77
CA ALA A 269 73.23 8.71 12.81
C ALA A 269 73.84 9.99 12.19
N VAL A 270 73.02 10.98 11.84
CA VAL A 270 73.49 12.28 11.32
C VAL A 270 74.25 13.05 12.41
N LYS A 271 73.77 13.00 13.66
CA LYS A 271 74.41 13.65 14.80
C LYS A 271 75.78 13.03 15.11
N GLU A 272 75.92 11.70 15.04
CA GLU A 272 77.21 11.01 15.18
C GLU A 272 78.20 11.39 14.07
N ILE A 273 77.74 11.47 12.82
CA ILE A 273 78.60 11.87 11.69
C ILE A 273 79.09 13.31 11.84
N ILE A 274 78.21 14.24 12.23
CA ILE A 274 78.58 15.65 12.45
C ILE A 274 79.56 15.77 13.64
N LEU A 275 79.30 15.05 14.74
CA LEU A 275 80.18 15.05 15.90
C LEU A 275 81.56 14.44 15.61
N SER A 276 81.64 13.44 14.71
CA SER A 276 82.91 12.84 14.31
C SER A 276 83.79 13.79 13.47
N LYS A 277 83.19 14.61 12.59
CA LYS A 277 83.89 15.59 11.75
C LYS A 277 84.26 16.89 12.44
N VAL A 278 83.63 17.22 13.56
CA VAL A 278 83.99 18.39 14.40
C VAL A 278 85.15 18.07 15.35
N LYS A 279 85.53 16.79 15.47
CA LYS A 279 86.58 16.30 16.37
C LYS A 279 87.91 15.99 15.65
N GLU A 280 87.93 16.06 14.32
CA GLU A 280 89.14 16.21 13.49
C GLU A 280 89.41 17.70 13.23
#